data_AF-A0A645FQM2-F1
#
_entry.id   AF-A0A645FQM2-F1
#
_cell.length_a   1.000
_cell.length_b   1.000
_cell.length_c   1.000
_cell.angle_alpha   90.00
_cell.angle_beta   90.00
_cell.angle_gamma   90.00
#
_symmetry.space_group_name_H-M   'P 1'
#
loop_
_entity.id
_entity.type
_entity.pdbx_description
1 polymer ?
#
loop_
_entity_poly.entity_id
_entity_poly.type
_entity_poly.pdbx_seq_one_letter_code
_entity_poly.pdbx_strand_id
1 'polypeptide(L)'
;MQAAFDDAVKAGQDRERQKNEGEAYANDVIPRARGTASRLIEEGNAYRERVVANAEGEASRFNQVYAEFKRAPEVTRERMYLETMQQVLASTSKVMIDAKGNGNMLFLPLDKLIQQAGGTPAAASAAVDAQATLPASTNAPAGLLDPRSRDLLRSRERGER
;
A
#
# COMPACT_ATOMS: atom_id res chain seq x y z
N MET A 1 54.81 -39.65 -4.89
CA MET A 1 53.78 -40.19 -3.96
C MET A 1 53.07 -39.09 -3.19
N GLN A 2 53.71 -37.96 -2.83
CA GLN A 2 53.08 -36.87 -2.07
C GLN A 2 51.85 -36.22 -2.77
N ALA A 3 51.93 -35.96 -4.08
CA ALA A 3 50.90 -35.25 -4.82
C ALA A 3 49.50 -35.92 -4.84
N ALA A 4 49.44 -37.26 -4.73
CA ALA A 4 48.16 -37.98 -4.73
C ALA A 4 47.46 -37.94 -3.35
N PHE A 5 48.23 -37.82 -2.26
CA PHE A 5 47.67 -37.64 -0.92
C PHE A 5 47.15 -36.21 -0.72
N ASP A 6 47.88 -35.21 -1.23
CA ASP A 6 47.44 -33.81 -1.17
C ASP A 6 46.15 -33.60 -1.99
N ASP A 7 46.01 -34.28 -3.14
CA ASP A 7 44.79 -34.25 -3.96
C ASP A 7 43.58 -34.89 -3.24
N ALA A 8 43.78 -36.02 -2.57
CA ALA A 8 42.72 -36.67 -1.78
C ALA A 8 42.23 -35.77 -0.62
N VAL A 9 43.14 -35.06 0.05
CA VAL A 9 42.78 -34.10 1.11
C VAL A 9 42.03 -32.90 0.54
N LYS A 10 42.49 -32.35 -0.58
CA LYS A 10 41.83 -31.23 -1.26
C LYS A 10 40.42 -31.59 -1.72
N ALA A 11 40.24 -32.76 -2.34
CA ALA A 11 38.93 -33.27 -2.74
C ALA A 11 37.99 -33.48 -1.54
N GLY A 12 38.53 -33.92 -0.39
CA GLY A 12 37.77 -34.02 0.86
C GLY A 12 37.25 -32.67 1.36
N GLN A 13 38.12 -31.66 1.39
CA GLN A 13 37.75 -30.29 1.79
C GLN A 13 36.75 -29.67 0.83
N ASP A 14 36.92 -29.86 -0.48
CA ASP A 14 35.96 -29.36 -1.48
C ASP A 14 34.58 -30.01 -1.31
N ARG A 15 34.52 -31.31 -1.00
CA ARG A 15 33.26 -32.01 -0.70
C ARG A 15 32.59 -31.47 0.56
N GLU A 16 33.36 -31.24 1.61
CA GLU A 16 32.83 -30.71 2.87
C GLU A 16 32.34 -29.28 2.73
N ARG A 17 33.08 -28.45 1.97
CA ARG A 17 32.64 -27.10 1.60
C ARG A 17 31.30 -27.12 0.85
N GLN A 18 31.18 -27.94 -0.18
CA GLN A 18 29.94 -28.06 -0.96
C GLN A 18 28.75 -28.55 -0.12
N LYS A 19 28.98 -29.48 0.82
CA LYS A 19 27.95 -29.91 1.77
C LYS A 19 27.49 -28.77 2.66
N ASN A 20 28.43 -28.05 3.28
CA ASN A 20 28.12 -26.94 4.18
C ASN A 20 27.41 -25.78 3.45
N GLU A 21 27.81 -25.49 2.20
CA GLU A 21 27.13 -24.52 1.34
C GLU A 21 25.68 -24.94 1.04
N GLY A 22 25.46 -26.22 0.73
CA GLY A 22 24.13 -26.78 0.50
C GLY A 22 23.24 -26.76 1.75
N GLU A 23 23.79 -27.11 2.91
CA GLU A 23 23.09 -27.04 4.20
C GLU A 23 22.75 -25.59 4.57
N ALA A 24 23.68 -24.65 4.38
CA ALA A 24 23.43 -23.22 4.59
C ALA A 24 22.32 -22.71 3.67
N TYR A 25 22.33 -23.09 2.39
CA TYR A 25 21.27 -22.73 1.45
C TYR A 25 19.90 -23.29 1.87
N ALA A 26 19.83 -24.56 2.26
CA ALA A 26 18.61 -25.17 2.75
C ALA A 26 18.09 -24.47 4.03
N ASN A 27 18.99 -24.14 4.95
CA ASN A 27 18.67 -23.44 6.18
C ASN A 27 18.23 -21.99 5.97
N ASP A 28 18.57 -21.35 4.85
CA ASP A 28 18.06 -20.02 4.50
C ASP A 28 16.73 -20.10 3.73
N VAL A 29 16.63 -20.99 2.73
CA VAL A 29 15.47 -21.05 1.83
C VAL A 29 14.25 -21.66 2.51
N ILE A 30 14.40 -22.74 3.28
CA ILE A 30 13.25 -23.44 3.87
C ILE A 30 12.49 -22.52 4.86
N PRO A 31 13.15 -21.81 5.79
CA PRO A 31 12.44 -20.90 6.70
C PRO A 31 11.83 -19.70 5.97
N ARG A 32 12.51 -19.14 4.97
CA ARG A 32 11.95 -18.05 4.15
C ARG A 32 10.67 -18.50 3.45
N ALA A 33 10.73 -19.65 2.76
CA ALA A 33 9.58 -20.22 2.05
C ALA A 33 8.40 -20.48 3.00
N ARG A 34 8.67 -21.07 4.18
CA ARG A 34 7.67 -21.27 5.22
C ARG A 34 7.06 -19.96 5.70
N GLY A 35 7.88 -18.94 5.96
CA GLY A 35 7.40 -17.61 6.37
C GLY A 35 6.50 -16.97 5.31
N THR A 36 6.89 -17.03 4.03
CA THR A 36 6.02 -16.55 2.94
C THR A 36 4.73 -17.34 2.82
N ALA A 37 4.76 -18.66 3.02
CA ALA A 37 3.57 -19.49 2.99
C ALA A 37 2.60 -19.14 4.13
N SER A 38 3.11 -19.01 5.36
CA SER A 38 2.30 -18.58 6.51
C SER A 38 1.69 -17.20 6.28
N ARG A 39 2.47 -16.23 5.80
CA ARG A 39 1.97 -14.90 5.46
C ARG A 39 0.84 -14.96 4.44
N LEU A 40 0.98 -15.75 3.38
CA LEU A 40 -0.05 -15.87 2.35
C LEU A 40 -1.35 -16.48 2.91
N ILE A 41 -1.23 -17.47 3.79
CA ILE A 41 -2.38 -18.09 4.47
C ILE A 41 -3.06 -17.07 5.39
N GLU A 42 -2.29 -16.33 6.17
CA GLU A 42 -2.80 -15.28 7.07
C GLU A 42 -3.49 -14.15 6.30
N GLU A 43 -2.90 -13.70 5.19
CA GLU A 43 -3.52 -12.71 4.30
C GLU A 43 -4.86 -13.21 3.73
N GLY A 44 -4.92 -14.48 3.32
CA GLY A 44 -6.16 -15.10 2.85
C GLY A 44 -7.21 -15.20 3.96
N ASN A 45 -6.81 -15.59 5.17
CA ASN A 45 -7.70 -15.65 6.33
C ASN A 45 -8.22 -14.27 6.73
N ALA A 46 -7.34 -13.27 6.78
CA ALA A 46 -7.70 -11.89 7.06
C ALA A 46 -8.66 -11.33 6.00
N TYR A 47 -8.44 -11.62 4.72
CA TYR A 47 -9.36 -11.22 3.66
C TYR A 47 -10.74 -11.88 3.84
N ARG A 48 -10.78 -13.19 4.08
CA ARG A 48 -12.02 -13.93 4.34
C ARG A 48 -12.77 -13.31 5.53
N GLU A 49 -12.10 -13.09 6.64
CA GLU A 49 -12.69 -12.50 7.85
C GLU A 49 -13.18 -11.08 7.62
N ARG A 50 -12.42 -10.26 6.89
CA ARG A 50 -12.84 -8.91 6.50
C ARG A 50 -14.13 -8.95 5.68
N VAL A 51 -14.24 -9.84 4.70
CA VAL A 51 -15.43 -9.97 3.87
C VAL A 51 -16.63 -10.40 4.71
N VAL A 52 -16.46 -11.40 5.57
CA VAL A 52 -17.54 -11.88 6.47
C VAL A 52 -17.98 -10.78 7.43
N ALA A 53 -17.04 -10.13 8.12
CA ALA A 53 -17.35 -9.07 9.08
C ALA A 53 -18.03 -7.86 8.42
N ASN A 54 -17.59 -7.47 7.21
CA ASN A 54 -18.26 -6.43 6.44
C ASN A 54 -19.69 -6.82 6.08
N ALA A 55 -19.89 -8.06 5.58
CA ALA A 55 -21.21 -8.54 5.21
C ALA A 55 -22.17 -8.62 6.43
N GLU A 56 -21.68 -9.09 7.57
CA GLU A 56 -22.44 -9.13 8.83
C GLU A 56 -22.77 -7.72 9.32
N GLY A 57 -21.82 -6.79 9.25
CA GLY A 57 -22.03 -5.38 9.60
C GLY A 57 -23.07 -4.70 8.71
N GLU A 58 -22.98 -4.92 7.40
CA GLU A 58 -23.95 -4.40 6.42
C GLU A 58 -25.34 -4.99 6.64
N ALA A 59 -25.44 -6.31 6.89
CA ALA A 59 -26.70 -6.96 7.20
C ALA A 59 -27.33 -6.43 8.50
N SER A 60 -26.53 -6.23 9.53
CA SER A 60 -26.97 -5.63 10.80
C SER A 60 -27.48 -4.21 10.60
N ARG A 61 -26.73 -3.36 9.88
CA ARG A 61 -27.15 -2.00 9.53
C ARG A 61 -28.45 -2.01 8.73
N PHE A 62 -28.58 -2.90 7.75
CA PHE A 62 -29.80 -3.04 6.95
C PHE A 62 -31.00 -3.39 7.83
N ASN A 63 -30.86 -4.36 8.74
CA ASN A 63 -31.95 -4.75 9.64
C ASN A 63 -32.40 -3.60 10.56
N GLN A 64 -31.46 -2.81 11.07
CA GLN A 64 -31.79 -1.63 11.89
C GLN A 64 -32.57 -0.59 11.08
N VAL A 65 -32.12 -0.27 9.87
CA VAL A 65 -32.81 0.67 8.98
C VAL A 65 -34.18 0.12 8.57
N TYR A 66 -34.30 -1.18 8.30
CA TYR A 66 -35.55 -1.82 7.94
C TYR A 66 -36.58 -1.77 9.07
N ALA A 67 -36.14 -1.93 10.31
CA ALA A 67 -37.02 -1.79 11.48
C ALA A 67 -37.62 -0.38 11.57
N GLU A 68 -36.83 0.67 11.33
CA GLU A 68 -37.32 2.06 11.31
C GLU A 68 -38.17 2.35 10.07
N PHE A 69 -37.78 1.82 8.91
CA PHE A 69 -38.56 1.94 7.68
C PHE A 69 -39.96 1.35 7.82
N LYS A 70 -40.10 0.21 8.52
CA LYS A 70 -41.41 -0.38 8.85
C LYS A 70 -42.28 0.53 9.71
N ARG A 71 -41.67 1.34 10.60
CA ARG A 71 -42.40 2.26 11.47
C ARG A 71 -42.86 3.51 10.72
N ALA A 72 -42.00 4.07 9.87
CA ALA A 72 -42.29 5.33 9.17
C ALA A 72 -41.64 5.38 7.76
N PRO A 73 -42.27 4.78 6.74
CA PRO A 73 -41.63 4.57 5.44
C PRO A 73 -41.37 5.84 4.64
N GLU A 74 -42.23 6.86 4.74
CA GLU A 74 -42.08 8.11 3.96
C GLU A 74 -40.88 8.93 4.43
N VAL A 75 -40.79 9.22 5.72
CA VAL A 75 -39.69 10.02 6.30
C VAL A 75 -38.34 9.31 6.17
N THR A 76 -38.30 7.98 6.28
CA THR A 76 -37.06 7.22 6.13
C THR A 76 -36.54 7.27 4.68
N ARG A 77 -37.41 7.23 3.67
CA ARG A 77 -36.99 7.40 2.26
C ARG A 77 -36.46 8.79 1.99
N GLU A 78 -37.20 9.80 2.44
CA GLU A 78 -36.81 11.19 2.24
C GLU A 78 -35.46 11.49 2.90
N ARG A 79 -35.25 11.00 4.13
CA ARG A 79 -33.96 11.09 4.80
C ARG A 79 -32.83 10.43 4.02
N MET A 80 -33.00 9.18 3.57
CA MET A 80 -31.96 8.50 2.78
C MET A 80 -31.66 9.25 1.47
N TYR A 81 -32.66 9.81 0.80
CA TYR A 81 -32.46 10.61 -0.39
C TYR A 81 -31.66 11.89 -0.10
N LEU A 82 -32.03 12.63 0.95
CA LEU A 82 -31.33 13.85 1.32
C LEU A 82 -29.90 13.57 1.77
N GLU A 83 -29.64 12.51 2.54
CA GLU A 83 -28.29 12.10 2.97
C GLU A 83 -27.42 11.70 1.76
N THR A 84 -27.97 10.92 0.83
CA THR A 84 -27.23 10.52 -0.39
C THR A 84 -26.96 11.71 -1.29
N MET A 85 -27.93 12.60 -1.49
CA MET A 85 -27.73 13.84 -2.26
C MET A 85 -26.74 14.78 -1.58
N GLN A 86 -26.76 14.88 -0.25
CA GLN A 86 -25.75 15.63 0.48
C GLN A 86 -24.34 15.08 0.20
N GLN A 87 -24.15 13.77 0.24
CA GLN A 87 -22.85 13.14 0.00
C GLN A 87 -22.37 13.32 -1.46
N VAL A 88 -23.28 13.17 -2.43
CA VAL A 88 -22.98 13.37 -3.85
C VAL A 88 -22.67 14.84 -4.15
N LEU A 89 -23.49 15.76 -3.65
CA LEU A 89 -23.28 17.19 -3.87
C LEU A 89 -22.05 17.72 -3.11
N ALA A 90 -21.71 17.16 -1.95
CA ALA A 90 -20.48 17.50 -1.23
C ALA A 90 -19.21 17.09 -1.99
N SER A 91 -19.28 16.02 -2.78
CA SER A 91 -18.17 15.56 -3.64
C SER A 91 -18.16 16.20 -5.03
N THR A 92 -19.11 17.09 -5.32
CA THR A 92 -19.22 17.77 -6.62
C THR A 92 -18.72 19.22 -6.53
N SER A 93 -17.84 19.63 -7.45
CA SER A 93 -17.39 21.01 -7.56
C SER A 93 -18.50 21.92 -8.10
N LYS A 94 -19.02 22.82 -7.27
CA LYS A 94 -20.06 23.78 -7.65
C LYS A 94 -19.46 24.97 -8.39
N VAL A 95 -19.78 25.12 -9.68
CA VAL A 95 -19.42 26.30 -10.49
C VAL A 95 -20.64 27.22 -10.60
N MET A 96 -20.54 28.45 -10.09
CA MET A 96 -21.59 29.47 -10.24
C MET A 96 -21.27 30.37 -11.43
N ILE A 97 -22.20 30.47 -12.38
CA ILE A 97 -22.08 31.32 -13.57
C ILE A 97 -23.10 32.46 -13.41
N ASP A 98 -22.62 33.69 -13.29
CA ASP A 98 -23.48 34.88 -13.28
C ASP A 98 -23.80 35.28 -14.73
N ALA A 99 -25.00 34.94 -15.18
CA ALA A 99 -25.46 35.20 -16.54
C ALA A 99 -26.25 36.52 -16.68
N LYS A 100 -25.91 37.56 -15.90
CA LYS A 100 -26.53 38.89 -16.04
C LYS A 100 -25.76 39.88 -16.92
N GLY A 101 -24.61 39.51 -17.48
CA GLY A 101 -23.83 40.39 -18.36
C GLY A 101 -23.57 39.75 -19.72
N ASN A 102 -24.03 40.40 -20.79
CA ASN A 102 -23.78 40.07 -22.20
C ASN A 102 -22.29 40.26 -22.60
N GLY A 103 -21.35 39.58 -21.92
CA GLY A 103 -19.92 39.81 -22.09
C GLY A 103 -19.08 38.61 -21.69
N ASN A 104 -18.52 37.96 -22.72
CA ASN A 104 -17.39 37.03 -22.73
C ASN A 104 -17.26 36.03 -21.55
N MET A 105 -17.60 34.77 -21.82
CA MET A 105 -17.39 33.64 -20.92
C MET A 105 -15.88 33.42 -20.69
N LEU A 106 -15.34 33.96 -19.61
CA LEU A 106 -13.97 33.64 -19.19
C LEU A 106 -13.99 32.34 -18.39
N PHE A 107 -13.62 31.24 -19.04
CA PHE A 107 -13.37 29.96 -18.39
C PHE A 107 -12.12 30.06 -17.51
N LEU A 108 -12.30 30.24 -16.20
CA LEU A 108 -11.24 30.02 -15.23
C LEU A 108 -11.25 28.54 -14.83
N PRO A 109 -10.28 27.73 -15.27
CA PRO A 109 -10.11 26.37 -14.78
C PRO A 109 -9.61 26.43 -13.33
N LEU A 110 -10.53 26.52 -12.37
CA LEU A 110 -10.26 26.58 -10.94
C LEU A 110 -9.47 25.35 -10.45
N ASP A 111 -9.63 24.22 -11.12
CA ASP A 111 -8.91 22.97 -10.84
C ASP A 111 -7.37 23.15 -10.98
N LYS A 112 -6.93 23.98 -11.94
CA LYS A 112 -5.51 24.32 -12.12
C LYS A 112 -5.01 25.38 -11.14
N LEU A 113 -5.89 26.30 -10.71
CA LEU A 113 -5.53 27.33 -9.74
C LEU A 113 -5.32 26.73 -8.34
N ILE A 114 -6.15 25.77 -7.94
CA ILE A 114 -6.04 25.10 -6.63
C ILE A 114 -4.82 24.18 -6.58
N GLN A 115 -4.49 23.46 -7.66
CA GLN A 115 -3.24 22.66 -7.73
C GLN A 115 -1.98 23.54 -7.69
N GLN A 116 -2.01 24.75 -8.26
CA GLN A 116 -0.90 25.69 -8.22
C GLN A 116 -0.78 26.42 -6.88
N ALA A 117 -1.90 26.63 -6.16
CA ALA A 117 -1.93 27.23 -4.82
C ALA A 117 -1.62 26.23 -3.69
N GLY A 118 -1.76 24.92 -3.93
CA GLY A 118 -1.45 23.86 -2.95
C GLY A 118 0.01 23.39 -2.95
N GLY A 119 0.88 24.03 -3.72
CA GLY A 119 2.29 23.63 -3.90
C GLY A 119 3.29 24.42 -3.05
N THR A 120 3.22 24.31 -1.71
CA THR A 120 4.38 24.62 -0.84
C THR A 120 4.35 23.76 0.42
N PRO A 121 5.49 23.15 0.81
CA PRO A 121 5.58 22.19 1.90
C PRO A 121 5.50 22.87 3.27
N ALA A 122 4.72 22.28 4.18
CA ALA A 122 4.75 22.60 5.59
C ALA A 122 6.04 22.05 6.22
N ALA A 123 7.07 22.90 6.29
CA ALA A 123 8.26 22.67 7.10
C ALA A 123 8.74 23.99 7.69
N ALA A 124 8.30 24.29 8.92
CA ALA A 124 9.05 25.00 9.97
C ALA A 124 8.08 25.44 11.08
N SER A 125 8.23 24.87 12.28
CA SER A 125 8.30 25.59 13.58
C SER A 125 8.04 24.63 14.75
N ALA A 126 9.12 24.17 15.39
CA ALA A 126 9.19 23.93 16.84
C ALA A 126 10.65 23.57 17.24
N ALA A 127 11.42 24.59 17.63
CA ALA A 127 12.39 24.47 18.72
C ALA A 127 11.65 24.99 19.99
N VAL A 128 11.85 24.53 21.23
CA VAL A 128 13.10 24.45 21.99
C VAL A 128 12.94 23.49 23.19
N ASP A 129 14.07 22.88 23.61
CA ASP A 129 14.47 22.40 24.95
C ASP A 129 13.98 21.05 25.50
N ALA A 130 14.90 20.06 25.52
CA ALA A 130 15.36 19.39 26.73
C ALA A 130 16.62 18.53 26.46
N GLN A 131 17.70 18.80 27.19
CA GLN A 131 18.91 17.98 27.29
C GLN A 131 18.60 16.60 27.90
N ALA A 132 19.17 15.52 27.34
CA ALA A 132 19.90 14.47 28.07
C ALA A 132 20.37 13.30 27.16
N THR A 133 21.67 13.02 27.23
CA THR A 133 22.36 11.71 27.07
C THR A 133 22.38 10.97 25.72
N LEU A 134 23.57 10.90 25.11
CA LEU A 134 24.06 9.84 24.23
C LEU A 134 24.41 8.57 25.07
N PRO A 135 24.36 7.32 24.53
CA PRO A 135 25.23 6.89 23.43
C PRO A 135 24.68 5.93 22.35
N ALA A 136 25.26 6.08 21.15
CA ALA A 136 25.62 5.13 20.09
C ALA A 136 24.83 3.80 19.87
N SER A 137 24.32 3.63 18.64
CA SER A 137 24.67 2.47 17.78
C SER A 137 24.20 2.61 16.31
N THR A 138 25.20 2.49 15.42
CA THR A 138 25.23 1.85 14.09
C THR A 138 24.23 2.25 12.99
N ASN A 139 24.83 2.97 12.05
CA ASN A 139 24.45 3.31 10.69
C ASN A 139 24.13 2.09 9.79
N ALA A 140 23.00 2.14 9.05
CA ALA A 140 22.70 1.28 7.91
C ALA A 140 22.03 2.13 6.80
N PRO A 141 22.53 2.16 5.55
CA PRO A 141 21.92 2.98 4.51
C PRO A 141 20.73 2.25 3.87
N ALA A 142 19.57 2.89 3.92
CA ALA A 142 18.39 2.49 3.17
C ALA A 142 18.61 2.76 1.67
N GLY A 143 18.54 1.70 0.86
CA GLY A 143 18.65 1.76 -0.60
C GLY A 143 17.44 2.45 -1.23
N LEU A 144 17.74 3.50 -1.98
CA LEU A 144 16.87 4.27 -2.85
C LEU A 144 16.19 3.38 -3.90
N LEU A 145 14.86 3.33 -3.90
CA LEU A 145 14.05 2.65 -4.93
C LEU A 145 14.13 3.44 -6.24
N ASP A 146 14.97 2.98 -7.18
CA ASP A 146 15.11 3.55 -8.53
C ASP A 146 14.03 2.97 -9.49
N PRO A 147 13.13 3.80 -10.07
CA PRO A 147 12.04 3.35 -10.94
C PRO A 147 12.48 2.79 -12.30
N ARG A 148 13.77 2.83 -12.65
CA ARG A 148 14.30 2.31 -13.92
C ARG A 148 14.39 0.79 -13.99
N SER A 149 14.31 0.11 -12.85
CA SER A 149 14.37 -1.36 -12.77
C SER A 149 13.10 -2.06 -13.29
N ARG A 150 11.97 -1.35 -13.37
CA ARG A 150 10.68 -1.92 -13.80
C ARG A 150 10.56 -2.14 -15.31
N ASP A 151 11.32 -1.42 -16.12
CA ASP A 151 11.23 -1.49 -17.59
C ASP A 151 12.04 -2.63 -18.21
N LEU A 152 13.05 -3.15 -17.49
CA LEU A 152 13.91 -4.23 -18.00
C LEU A 152 13.25 -5.61 -17.97
N LEU A 153 12.17 -5.80 -17.18
CA LEU A 153 11.41 -7.05 -17.17
C LEU A 153 10.42 -7.16 -18.34
N ARG A 154 9.96 -6.04 -18.91
CA ARG A 154 8.98 -6.05 -20.02
C ARG A 154 9.62 -6.20 -21.40
N SER A 155 10.91 -5.90 -21.53
CA SER A 155 11.61 -5.98 -22.82
C SER A 155 12.09 -7.40 -23.18
N ARG A 156 12.12 -8.34 -22.21
CA ARG A 156 12.54 -9.74 -22.48
C ARG A 156 11.42 -10.65 -23.01
N GLU A 157 10.16 -10.23 -22.94
CA GLU A 157 9.02 -11.10 -23.28
C GLU A 157 8.47 -10.88 -24.71
N ARG A 158 9.03 -9.94 -25.49
CA ARG A 158 8.55 -9.59 -26.83
C ARG A 158 9.49 -9.99 -27.99
N GLY A 159 10.49 -10.84 -27.71
CA GLY A 159 11.55 -11.19 -28.65
C GLY A 159 11.44 -12.56 -29.35
N GLU A 160 10.49 -13.41 -28.98
CA GLU A 160 10.39 -14.76 -29.54
C GLU A 160 8.98 -15.07 -30.04
N ARG A 161 8.67 -14.59 -31.26
CA ARG A 161 7.74 -15.21 -32.21
C ARG A 161 8.14 -14.82 -33.63
#